data_AF-A0A9Q8IMD3-F1
#
_entry.id   AF-A0A9Q8IMD3-F1
#
_cell.length_a   1.000
_cell.length_b   1.000
_cell.length_c   1.000
_cell.angle_alpha   90.00
_cell.angle_beta   90.00
_cell.angle_gamma   90.00
#
_symmetry.space_group_name_H-M   'P 1'
#
loop_
_entity.id
_entity.type
_entity.pdbx_description
1 polymer ?
#
loop_
_entity_poly.entity_id
_entity_poly.type
_entity_poly.pdbx_seq_one_letter_code
_entity_poly.pdbx_strand_id
1 'polypeptide(L)'
;MMMKQFIKFDVELRNDDRLNNDSRLAYAYLYDRMQSSIKHREFFDQKVNAYYVIYTVEEMIKDLGVSRNTVINVYKKLAELGYVIKKKVFNGATRFFLPHFHDDSADSKPSKVASGNSNHINSKHNTDKTAVTAGVNINHQNKTVNISEFDLMQNVVDGLKAKAAFEPDLINTLVKYSENAHCLYQYAQLIFKTKKASLKRALKHGYIEARKALYFETNCHMQDNLAKTMRNLIIQTKTNHKIHNKTAYIAQALYKFFDAAVLDYHDRMNMNVVKDFKIPIM
;
A
#
# COMPACT_ATOMS: atom_id res chain seq x y z
N MET A 1 9.41 -35.57 -28.14
CA MET A 1 8.22 -36.06 -27.43
C MET A 1 7.49 -34.84 -26.86
N MET A 2 6.39 -34.39 -27.48
CA MET A 2 5.59 -33.28 -26.94
C MET A 2 4.89 -33.75 -25.65
N MET A 3 5.22 -33.15 -24.51
CA MET A 3 4.43 -33.33 -23.29
C MET A 3 3.04 -32.73 -23.51
N LYS A 4 2.01 -33.57 -23.48
CA LYS A 4 0.63 -33.10 -23.50
C LYS A 4 0.30 -32.56 -22.12
N GLN A 5 0.24 -31.24 -21.99
CA GLN A 5 -0.27 -30.57 -20.81
C GLN A 5 -1.76 -30.32 -21.00
N PHE A 6 -2.57 -30.80 -20.07
CA PHE A 6 -4.02 -30.60 -20.09
C PHE A 6 -4.39 -29.63 -18.98
N ILE A 7 -5.25 -28.66 -19.30
CA ILE A 7 -5.79 -27.73 -18.32
C ILE A 7 -7.12 -28.30 -17.84
N LYS A 8 -7.29 -28.43 -16.52
CA LYS A 8 -8.56 -28.80 -15.93
C LYS A 8 -9.56 -27.67 -16.17
N PHE A 9 -10.70 -28.01 -16.76
CA PHE A 9 -11.77 -27.06 -17.07
C PHE A 9 -12.99 -27.43 -16.26
N ASP A 10 -13.50 -26.47 -15.47
CA ASP A 10 -14.69 -26.71 -14.64
C ASP A 10 -15.94 -26.82 -15.53
N VAL A 11 -16.75 -27.85 -15.26
CA VAL A 11 -18.01 -28.08 -15.97
C VAL A 11 -19.03 -26.99 -15.63
N GLU A 12 -18.96 -26.40 -14.42
CA GLU A 12 -19.85 -25.32 -14.01
C GLU A 12 -19.61 -24.03 -14.81
N LEU A 13 -18.35 -23.72 -15.15
CA LEU A 13 -17.98 -22.59 -16.02
C LEU A 13 -18.38 -22.79 -17.47
N ARG A 14 -18.54 -24.05 -17.90
CA ARG A 14 -18.97 -24.40 -19.25
C ARG A 14 -20.43 -24.02 -19.50
N ASN A 15 -21.26 -24.11 -18.45
CA ASN A 15 -22.71 -23.91 -18.53
C ASN A 15 -23.15 -22.47 -18.22
N ASP A 16 -22.24 -21.58 -17.83
CA ASP A 16 -22.56 -20.17 -17.61
C ASP A 16 -22.48 -19.37 -18.93
N ASP A 17 -23.65 -19.06 -19.51
CA ASP A 17 -23.80 -18.26 -20.73
C ASP A 17 -23.32 -16.81 -20.59
N ARG A 18 -23.07 -16.35 -19.35
CA ARG A 18 -22.59 -14.98 -19.06
C ARG A 18 -21.07 -14.85 -19.29
N LEU A 19 -20.36 -15.97 -19.42
CA LEU A 19 -18.92 -16.01 -19.63
C LEU A 19 -18.56 -16.21 -21.11
N ASN A 20 -17.67 -15.34 -21.62
CA ASN A 20 -17.08 -15.54 -22.95
C ASN A 20 -16.08 -16.70 -22.92
N ASN A 21 -15.79 -17.32 -24.07
CA ASN A 21 -14.83 -18.42 -24.17
C ASN A 21 -13.45 -18.03 -23.61
N ASP A 22 -12.97 -16.83 -23.94
CA ASP A 22 -11.71 -16.28 -23.40
C ASP A 22 -11.73 -16.14 -21.87
N SER A 23 -12.89 -15.78 -21.29
CA SER A 23 -13.03 -15.67 -19.84
C SER A 23 -12.99 -17.03 -19.15
N ARG A 24 -13.60 -18.04 -19.76
CA ARG A 24 -13.57 -19.41 -19.24
C ARG A 24 -12.14 -19.97 -19.28
N LEU A 25 -11.45 -19.75 -20.40
CA LEU A 25 -10.07 -20.19 -20.57
C LEU A 25 -9.11 -19.45 -19.61
N ALA A 26 -9.29 -18.14 -19.43
CA ALA A 26 -8.51 -17.35 -18.46
C ALA A 26 -8.68 -17.85 -17.01
N TYR A 27 -9.91 -18.23 -16.62
CA TYR A 27 -10.14 -18.82 -15.31
C TYR A 27 -9.42 -20.17 -15.17
N ALA A 28 -9.46 -21.01 -16.21
CA ALA A 28 -8.79 -22.31 -16.20
C ALA A 28 -7.27 -22.18 -16.01
N TYR A 29 -6.63 -21.18 -16.64
CA TYR A 29 -5.22 -20.85 -16.41
C TYR A 29 -4.94 -20.38 -14.97
N LEU A 30 -5.80 -19.51 -14.42
CA LEU A 30 -5.68 -19.08 -13.03
C LEU A 30 -5.84 -20.25 -12.05
N TYR A 31 -6.73 -21.19 -12.35
CA TYR A 31 -6.97 -22.39 -11.55
C TYR A 31 -5.75 -23.31 -11.52
N ASP A 32 -5.17 -23.61 -12.68
CA ASP A 32 -3.94 -24.41 -12.79
C ASP A 32 -2.76 -23.75 -12.04
N ARG A 33 -2.64 -22.42 -12.18
CA ARG A 33 -1.64 -21.66 -11.44
C ARG A 33 -1.90 -21.64 -9.93
N MET A 34 -3.16 -21.70 -9.50
CA MET A 34 -3.54 -21.80 -8.08
C MET A 34 -3.15 -23.16 -7.49
N GLN A 35 -3.34 -24.25 -8.23
CA GLN A 35 -2.86 -25.59 -7.83
C GLN A 35 -1.34 -25.60 -7.59
N SER A 36 -0.59 -24.90 -8.43
CA SER A 36 0.86 -24.70 -8.22
C SER A 36 1.16 -23.83 -6.99
N SER A 37 0.32 -22.82 -6.73
CA SER A 37 0.48 -21.89 -5.61
C SER A 37 0.24 -22.58 -4.26
N ILE A 38 -0.68 -23.55 -4.18
CA ILE A 38 -0.97 -24.29 -2.93
C ILE A 38 0.21 -25.17 -2.48
N LYS A 39 0.95 -25.72 -3.45
CA LYS A 39 2.16 -26.52 -3.18
C LYS A 39 3.28 -25.70 -2.53
N HIS A 40 3.22 -24.38 -2.63
CA HIS A 40 4.23 -23.46 -2.10
C HIS A 40 3.64 -22.54 -1.02
N ARG A 41 4.09 -22.71 0.24
CA ARG A 41 3.59 -21.93 1.39
C ARG A 41 3.76 -20.40 1.26
N GLU A 42 4.60 -19.95 0.33
CA GLU A 42 4.84 -18.52 0.04
C GLU A 42 3.65 -17.81 -0.62
N PHE A 43 2.76 -18.56 -1.27
CA PHE A 43 1.55 -18.04 -1.92
C PHE A 43 0.31 -18.10 -1.02
N PHE A 44 0.49 -18.35 0.28
CA PHE A 44 -0.54 -18.27 1.29
C PHE A 44 -0.56 -16.88 1.93
N ASP A 45 -1.67 -16.15 1.83
CA ASP A 45 -1.83 -14.87 2.52
C ASP A 45 -2.35 -15.11 3.95
N GLN A 46 -1.45 -15.08 4.93
CA GLN A 46 -1.78 -15.29 6.35
C GLN A 46 -2.81 -14.28 6.89
N LYS A 47 -3.01 -13.12 6.25
CA LYS A 47 -4.00 -12.11 6.67
C LYS A 47 -5.41 -12.41 6.17
N VAL A 48 -5.52 -13.11 5.04
CA VAL A 48 -6.80 -13.49 4.41
C VAL A 48 -7.07 -14.98 4.63
N ASN A 49 -6.09 -15.73 5.17
CA ASN A 49 -6.12 -17.18 5.36
C ASN A 49 -6.46 -17.93 4.05
N ALA A 50 -5.99 -17.41 2.91
CA ALA A 50 -6.32 -17.91 1.58
C ALA A 50 -5.09 -17.88 0.67
N TYR A 51 -5.01 -18.85 -0.23
CA TYR A 51 -4.01 -18.88 -1.29
C TYR A 51 -4.33 -17.85 -2.37
N TYR A 52 -3.29 -17.26 -2.95
CA TYR A 52 -3.42 -16.30 -4.04
C TYR A 52 -2.52 -16.67 -5.20
N VAL A 53 -2.97 -16.32 -6.41
CA VAL A 53 -2.16 -16.40 -7.61
C VAL A 53 -1.66 -15.01 -7.99
N ILE A 54 -0.41 -14.95 -8.42
CA ILE A 54 0.12 -13.81 -9.15
C ILE A 54 0.09 -14.19 -10.63
N TYR A 55 -0.70 -13.44 -11.41
CA TYR A 55 -0.78 -13.59 -12.85
C TYR A 55 -0.81 -12.22 -13.50
N THR A 56 0.21 -11.88 -14.28
CA THR A 56 0.28 -10.57 -14.92
C THR A 56 -0.64 -10.49 -16.14
N VAL A 57 -0.93 -9.27 -16.58
CA VAL A 57 -1.68 -9.06 -17.83
C VAL A 57 -0.87 -9.56 -19.02
N GLU A 58 0.45 -9.42 -18.99
CA GLU A 58 1.34 -9.87 -20.07
C GLU A 58 1.42 -11.39 -20.19
N GLU A 59 1.49 -12.11 -19.06
CA GLU A 59 1.41 -13.58 -19.07
C GLU A 59 0.07 -14.04 -19.67
N MET A 60 -1.04 -13.41 -19.27
CA MET A 60 -2.36 -13.76 -19.79
C MET A 60 -2.55 -13.43 -21.28
N ILE A 61 -1.91 -12.36 -21.77
CA ILE A 61 -1.84 -12.07 -23.21
C ILE A 61 -1.11 -13.20 -23.94
N LYS A 62 0.02 -13.67 -23.41
CA LYS A 62 0.81 -14.73 -24.01
C LYS A 62 0.06 -16.05 -24.07
N ASP A 63 -0.67 -16.39 -23.02
CA ASP A 63 -1.35 -17.69 -22.91
C ASP A 63 -2.70 -17.73 -23.66
N LEU A 64 -3.45 -16.61 -23.69
CA LEU A 64 -4.69 -16.51 -24.46
C LEU A 64 -4.47 -16.10 -25.92
N GLY A 65 -3.35 -15.45 -26.25
CA GLY A 65 -3.09 -14.89 -27.58
C GLY A 65 -3.98 -13.69 -27.95
N VAL A 66 -4.57 -13.00 -26.97
CA VAL A 66 -5.53 -11.90 -27.20
C VAL A 66 -4.94 -10.53 -26.85
N SER A 67 -5.59 -9.47 -27.33
CA SER A 67 -5.16 -8.09 -27.06
C SER A 67 -5.20 -7.75 -25.56
N ARG A 68 -4.32 -6.83 -25.13
CA ARG A 68 -4.28 -6.34 -23.74
C ARG A 68 -5.64 -5.85 -23.23
N ASN A 69 -6.41 -5.16 -24.08
CA ASN A 69 -7.73 -4.65 -23.72
C ASN A 69 -8.74 -5.78 -23.47
N THR A 70 -8.66 -6.85 -24.29
CA THR A 70 -9.49 -8.05 -24.11
C THR A 70 -9.18 -8.71 -22.77
N VAL A 71 -7.90 -8.88 -22.41
CA VAL A 71 -7.49 -9.44 -21.10
C VAL A 71 -8.01 -8.61 -19.93
N ILE A 72 -7.92 -7.28 -20.02
CA ILE A 72 -8.45 -6.39 -18.97
C ILE A 72 -9.96 -6.57 -18.81
N ASN A 73 -10.70 -6.67 -19.91
CA ASN A 73 -12.14 -6.90 -19.89
C ASN A 73 -12.51 -8.28 -19.34
N VAL A 74 -11.73 -9.31 -19.69
CA VAL A 74 -11.88 -10.66 -19.13
C VAL A 74 -11.70 -10.63 -17.60
N TYR A 75 -10.65 -9.99 -17.09
CA TYR A 75 -10.45 -9.86 -15.63
C TYR A 75 -11.56 -9.07 -14.94
N LYS A 76 -12.10 -8.03 -15.58
CA LYS A 76 -13.24 -7.28 -15.04
C LYS A 76 -14.49 -8.17 -14.96
N LYS A 77 -14.82 -8.88 -16.04
CA LYS A 77 -15.98 -9.80 -16.07
C LYS A 77 -15.87 -10.91 -15.02
N LEU A 78 -14.69 -11.53 -14.89
CA LEU A 78 -14.45 -12.56 -13.87
C LEU A 78 -14.58 -12.00 -12.43
N ALA A 79 -14.21 -10.74 -12.22
CA ALA A 79 -14.38 -10.09 -10.93
C ALA A 79 -15.83 -9.68 -10.64
N GLU A 80 -16.57 -9.21 -11.64
CA GLU A 80 -17.99 -8.86 -11.54
C GLU A 80 -18.86 -10.07 -11.23
N LEU A 81 -18.54 -11.23 -11.82
CA LEU A 81 -19.24 -12.48 -11.59
C LEU A 81 -18.81 -13.20 -10.30
N GLY A 82 -17.82 -12.67 -9.56
CA GLY A 82 -17.38 -13.23 -8.29
C GLY A 82 -16.47 -14.47 -8.40
N TYR A 83 -16.08 -14.87 -9.61
CA TYR A 83 -15.12 -15.96 -9.83
C TYR A 83 -13.69 -15.59 -9.38
N VAL A 84 -13.33 -14.31 -9.43
CA VAL A 84 -11.99 -13.83 -9.09
C VAL A 84 -12.04 -12.58 -8.23
N ILE A 85 -11.43 -12.61 -7.04
CA ILE A 85 -11.25 -11.42 -6.21
C ILE A 85 -9.87 -10.83 -6.49
N LYS A 86 -9.87 -9.65 -7.13
CA LYS A 86 -8.65 -8.90 -7.46
C LYS A 86 -8.24 -8.00 -6.29
N LYS A 87 -7.10 -8.28 -5.66
CA LYS A 87 -6.52 -7.43 -4.61
C LYS A 87 -5.24 -6.77 -5.10
N LYS A 88 -5.30 -5.46 -5.34
CA LYS A 88 -4.13 -4.66 -5.70
C LYS A 88 -3.28 -4.43 -4.45
N VAL A 89 -2.08 -4.99 -4.42
CA VAL A 89 -1.09 -4.73 -3.38
C VAL A 89 -0.33 -3.46 -3.76
N PHE A 90 -0.11 -2.58 -2.78
CA PHE A 90 0.48 -1.26 -3.01
C PHE A 90 1.91 -1.30 -3.58
N ASN A 91 2.66 -2.39 -3.31
CA ASN A 91 4.05 -2.59 -3.74
C ASN A 91 4.30 -4.03 -4.24
N GLY A 92 3.29 -4.69 -4.81
CA GLY A 92 3.42 -6.08 -5.24
C GLY A 92 2.56 -6.38 -6.44
N ALA A 93 2.83 -7.51 -7.08
CA ALA A 93 1.99 -7.99 -8.16
C ALA A 93 0.55 -8.20 -7.67
N THR A 94 -0.41 -8.02 -8.57
CA THR A 94 -1.82 -8.14 -8.23
C THR A 94 -2.10 -9.57 -7.78
N ARG A 95 -2.72 -9.71 -6.61
CA ARG A 95 -3.10 -11.00 -6.06
C ARG A 95 -4.52 -11.32 -6.51
N PHE A 96 -4.69 -12.47 -7.13
CA PHE A 96 -5.98 -13.01 -7.52
C PHE A 96 -6.34 -14.15 -6.58
N PHE A 97 -7.48 -14.02 -5.91
CA PHE A 97 -8.05 -15.09 -5.09
C PHE A 97 -9.22 -15.71 -5.85
N LEU A 98 -9.32 -17.04 -5.86
CA LEU A 98 -10.39 -17.77 -6.53
C LEU A 98 -11.31 -18.34 -5.43
N PRO A 99 -12.51 -17.76 -5.21
CA PRO A 99 -13.42 -18.21 -4.15
C PRO A 99 -14.01 -19.61 -4.39
N HIS A 100 -14.17 -20.00 -5.66
CA HIS A 100 -14.70 -21.30 -6.09
C HIS A 100 -13.59 -22.32 -6.34
N PHE A 101 -12.47 -22.18 -5.62
CA PHE A 101 -11.36 -23.11 -5.77
C PHE A 101 -11.61 -24.36 -4.91
N HIS A 102 -11.84 -25.50 -5.57
CA HIS A 102 -11.92 -26.79 -4.92
C HIS A 102 -10.51 -27.41 -4.88
N ASP A 103 -9.98 -27.57 -3.68
CA ASP A 103 -8.73 -28.29 -3.51
C ASP A 103 -9.00 -29.79 -3.69
N ASP A 104 -8.69 -30.32 -4.87
CA ASP A 104 -8.74 -31.76 -5.16
C ASP A 104 -7.80 -32.57 -4.25
N SER A 105 -6.95 -31.92 -3.43
CA SER A 105 -6.04 -32.58 -2.47
C SER A 105 -6.61 -32.74 -1.06
N ALA A 106 -7.94 -32.92 -0.93
CA ALA A 106 -8.63 -33.25 0.32
C ALA A 106 -8.31 -34.65 0.91
N ASP A 107 -7.14 -35.23 0.62
CA ASP A 107 -6.56 -36.37 1.31
C ASP A 107 -5.17 -36.01 1.85
N SER A 108 -5.09 -35.01 2.73
CA SER A 108 -4.13 -34.99 3.86
C SER A 108 -4.25 -33.69 4.66
N LYS A 109 -5.06 -33.75 5.72
CA LYS A 109 -4.99 -32.81 6.86
C LYS A 109 -3.55 -32.77 7.39
N PRO A 110 -2.95 -31.60 7.69
CA PRO A 110 -1.87 -31.54 8.65
C PRO A 110 -2.46 -31.41 10.05
N SER A 111 -2.51 -32.55 10.76
CA SER A 111 -2.69 -32.62 12.20
C SER A 111 -1.63 -31.83 12.96
N LYS A 112 -2.02 -31.27 14.12
CA LYS A 112 -1.12 -30.86 15.20
C LYS A 112 -0.25 -32.05 15.62
N VAL A 113 1.07 -31.87 15.87
CA VAL A 113 1.75 -32.02 17.18
C VAL A 113 3.29 -32.11 17.07
N ALA A 114 3.94 -31.48 18.08
CA ALA A 114 5.12 -31.89 18.86
C ALA A 114 6.54 -32.04 18.25
N SER A 115 7.40 -31.11 18.68
CA SER A 115 8.71 -31.27 19.34
C SER A 115 9.48 -32.60 19.21
N GLY A 116 10.70 -32.51 18.65
CA GLY A 116 11.74 -33.55 18.76
C GLY A 116 13.05 -33.07 18.11
N ASN A 117 14.03 -32.74 18.96
CA ASN A 117 15.38 -32.27 18.63
C ASN A 117 16.25 -33.29 17.87
N SER A 118 17.20 -32.77 17.09
CA SER A 118 18.66 -33.06 17.16
C SER A 118 19.28 -32.92 15.75
N ASN A 119 19.89 -31.77 15.46
CA ASN A 119 21.35 -31.50 15.45
C ASN A 119 22.06 -32.07 14.21
N HIS A 120 23.00 -31.44 13.52
CA HIS A 120 23.60 -30.10 13.53
C HIS A 120 24.76 -30.21 12.51
N ILE A 121 24.77 -29.42 11.44
CA ILE A 121 26.03 -28.96 10.85
C ILE A 121 25.91 -27.45 10.63
N ASN A 122 26.55 -26.73 11.56
CA ASN A 122 26.75 -25.29 11.55
C ASN A 122 27.49 -24.84 10.28
N SER A 123 26.89 -23.94 9.52
CA SER A 123 27.62 -22.82 8.91
C SER A 123 26.98 -21.54 9.42
N LYS A 124 27.76 -20.83 10.25
CA LYS A 124 27.38 -19.62 10.97
C LYS A 124 27.11 -18.50 9.97
N HIS A 125 25.91 -17.93 9.98
CA HIS A 125 25.73 -16.48 9.92
C HIS A 125 24.43 -16.09 10.63
N ASN A 126 24.61 -15.31 11.68
CA ASN A 126 23.61 -14.77 12.58
C ASN A 126 22.86 -13.60 11.95
N THR A 127 21.54 -13.63 12.18
CA THR A 127 20.60 -12.55 12.50
C THR A 127 20.64 -11.21 11.78
N ASP A 128 19.41 -10.90 11.35
CA ASP A 128 18.70 -9.63 11.53
C ASP A 128 18.88 -8.51 10.51
N LYS A 129 17.69 -8.11 10.04
CA LYS A 129 17.29 -6.74 9.71
C LYS A 129 18.16 -6.05 8.69
N THR A 130 17.66 -5.97 7.47
CA THR A 130 17.93 -4.86 6.56
C THR A 130 16.88 -4.95 5.46
N ALA A 131 16.05 -3.93 5.28
CA ALA A 131 16.32 -2.74 4.47
C ALA A 131 16.54 -3.11 2.99
N VAL A 132 16.16 -2.19 2.08
CA VAL A 132 16.28 -2.27 0.62
C VAL A 132 15.07 -2.98 -0.04
N THR A 133 14.22 -2.26 -0.76
CA THR A 133 14.49 -1.80 -2.13
C THR A 133 13.84 -0.43 -2.36
N ALA A 134 14.60 0.67 -2.32
CA ALA A 134 15.27 1.22 -3.51
C ALA A 134 15.97 0.15 -4.34
N GLY A 135 15.37 -0.13 -5.49
CA GLY A 135 15.80 -1.16 -6.42
C GLY A 135 14.73 -1.27 -7.49
N VAL A 136 14.77 -0.35 -8.44
CA VAL A 136 14.10 -0.54 -9.73
C VAL A 136 14.88 -1.67 -10.43
N ASN A 137 14.32 -2.88 -10.45
CA ASN A 137 14.76 -3.92 -11.37
C ASN A 137 14.12 -3.65 -12.73
N ILE A 138 14.74 -2.74 -13.50
CA ILE A 138 14.64 -2.78 -14.96
C ILE A 138 15.69 -3.80 -15.39
N ASN A 139 15.24 -5.00 -15.70
CA ASN A 139 16.10 -6.01 -16.31
C ASN A 139 16.39 -5.56 -17.75
N HIS A 140 17.47 -4.80 -17.94
CA HIS A 140 18.30 -4.81 -19.13
C HIS A 140 19.75 -4.57 -18.68
N GLN A 141 20.51 -5.67 -18.59
CA GLN A 141 21.96 -5.76 -18.38
C GLN A 141 22.50 -5.30 -17.02
N ASN A 142 22.99 -6.28 -16.26
CA ASN A 142 23.54 -6.15 -14.91
C ASN A 142 24.76 -5.21 -14.86
N LYS A 143 24.51 -3.96 -14.48
CA LYS A 143 25.50 -3.09 -13.85
C LYS A 143 24.85 -2.58 -12.56
N THR A 144 25.34 -3.05 -11.41
CA THR A 144 24.92 -2.55 -10.09
C THR A 144 25.35 -1.10 -10.01
N VAL A 145 24.41 -0.18 -10.24
CA VAL A 145 24.65 1.25 -10.09
C VAL A 145 24.61 1.54 -8.60
N ASN A 146 25.78 1.84 -8.02
CA ASN A 146 25.86 2.36 -6.66
C ASN A 146 25.31 3.79 -6.66
N ILE A 147 24.07 3.96 -6.23
CA ILE A 147 23.44 5.27 -6.06
C ILE A 147 23.89 5.81 -4.70
N SER A 148 24.38 7.05 -4.65
CA SER A 148 24.78 7.69 -3.40
C SER A 148 23.57 7.89 -2.48
N GLU A 149 23.76 7.77 -1.17
CA GLU A 149 22.74 8.11 -0.18
C GLU A 149 22.27 9.57 -0.34
N PHE A 150 23.17 10.45 -0.77
CA PHE A 150 22.85 11.84 -1.11
C PHE A 150 21.85 11.92 -2.26
N ASP A 151 22.08 11.17 -3.34
CA ASP A 151 21.18 11.14 -4.50
C ASP A 151 19.82 10.55 -4.10
N LEU A 152 19.80 9.55 -3.22
CA LEU A 152 18.57 8.97 -2.70
C LEU A 152 17.78 9.98 -1.86
N MET A 153 18.44 10.74 -0.98
CA MET A 153 17.81 11.82 -0.22
C MET A 153 17.27 12.90 -1.14
N GLN A 154 18.04 13.31 -2.16
CA GLN A 154 17.64 14.34 -3.11
C GLN A 154 16.41 13.90 -3.92
N ASN A 155 16.37 12.65 -4.38
CA ASN A 155 15.19 12.09 -5.04
C ASN A 155 13.92 12.14 -4.18
N VAL A 156 14.06 11.87 -2.87
CA VAL A 156 12.92 12.00 -1.94
C VAL A 156 12.51 13.47 -1.80
N VAL A 157 13.48 14.37 -1.63
CA VAL A 157 13.24 15.82 -1.56
C VAL A 157 12.52 16.34 -2.80
N ASP A 158 12.97 15.96 -3.99
CA ASP A 158 12.36 16.39 -5.26
C ASP A 158 10.94 15.86 -5.39
N GLY A 159 10.68 14.62 -4.95
CA GLY A 159 9.34 14.06 -4.84
C GLY A 159 8.43 14.86 -3.90
N LEU A 160 8.95 15.31 -2.75
CA LEU A 160 8.20 16.13 -1.79
C LEU A 160 7.93 17.54 -2.32
N LYS A 161 8.87 18.15 -3.04
CA LYS A 161 8.68 19.46 -3.69
C LYS A 161 7.65 19.36 -4.82
N ALA A 162 7.89 18.47 -5.79
CA ALA A 162 7.16 18.45 -7.04
C ALA A 162 5.76 17.81 -6.92
N LYS A 163 5.57 16.83 -6.04
CA LYS A 163 4.33 16.03 -5.96
C LYS A 163 3.53 16.23 -4.69
N ALA A 164 4.15 16.66 -3.61
CA ALA A 164 3.49 16.81 -2.31
C ALA A 164 3.14 18.25 -1.95
N ALA A 165 3.67 19.22 -2.70
CA ALA A 165 3.58 20.65 -2.41
C ALA A 165 3.97 20.97 -0.95
N PHE A 166 4.98 20.28 -0.40
CA PHE A 166 5.50 20.62 0.92
C PHE A 166 6.22 21.97 0.83
N GLU A 167 5.92 22.83 1.79
CA GLU A 167 6.62 24.11 1.95
C GLU A 167 8.12 23.86 2.25
N PRO A 168 9.02 24.71 1.72
CA PRO A 168 10.46 24.53 1.86
C PRO A 168 10.96 24.33 3.29
N ASP A 169 10.44 25.04 4.29
CA ASP A 169 10.85 24.90 5.69
C ASP A 169 10.46 23.54 6.27
N LEU A 170 9.30 22.99 5.89
CA LEU A 170 8.95 21.61 6.26
C LEU A 170 9.97 20.63 5.68
N ILE A 171 10.31 20.74 4.39
CA ILE A 171 11.27 19.85 3.74
C ILE A 171 12.64 19.97 4.40
N ASN A 172 13.13 21.19 4.60
CA ASN A 172 14.41 21.48 5.24
C ASN A 172 14.44 20.91 6.66
N THR A 173 13.34 21.02 7.40
CA THR A 173 13.20 20.41 8.74
C THR A 173 13.33 18.89 8.64
N LEU A 174 12.61 18.23 7.74
CA LEU A 174 12.68 16.78 7.61
C LEU A 174 14.08 16.31 7.23
N VAL A 175 14.70 16.92 6.21
CA VAL A 175 16.06 16.60 5.75
C VAL A 175 17.08 16.78 6.88
N LYS A 176 17.03 17.91 7.60
CA LYS A 176 17.99 18.24 8.67
C LYS A 176 18.01 17.20 9.80
N TYR A 177 16.85 16.62 10.13
CA TYR A 177 16.76 15.67 11.25
C TYR A 177 16.76 14.20 10.81
N SER A 178 16.76 13.92 9.51
CA SER A 178 16.87 12.57 8.94
C SER A 178 18.33 12.15 8.81
N GLU A 179 18.63 10.95 9.31
CA GLU A 179 19.98 10.37 9.22
C GLU A 179 20.26 9.74 7.85
N ASN A 180 19.21 9.34 7.14
CA ASN A 180 19.26 8.72 5.83
C ASN A 180 17.93 8.93 5.10
N ALA A 181 17.89 8.61 3.81
CA ALA A 181 16.72 8.71 2.97
C ALA A 181 15.56 7.84 3.47
N HIS A 182 15.86 6.71 4.12
CA HIS A 182 14.84 5.87 4.73
C HIS A 182 14.10 6.61 5.87
N CYS A 183 14.83 7.29 6.75
CA CYS A 183 14.27 8.08 7.84
C CYS A 183 13.44 9.25 7.31
N LEU A 184 13.94 9.95 6.29
CA LEU A 184 13.21 11.02 5.60
C LEU A 184 11.88 10.52 5.02
N TYR A 185 11.95 9.38 4.33
CA TYR A 185 10.78 8.74 3.76
C TYR A 185 9.77 8.31 4.84
N GLN A 186 10.24 7.79 5.99
CA GLN A 186 9.36 7.43 7.10
C GLN A 186 8.60 8.65 7.65
N TYR A 187 9.26 9.79 7.85
CA TYR A 187 8.58 11.01 8.30
C TYR A 187 7.55 11.50 7.30
N ALA A 188 7.90 11.52 6.00
CA ALA A 188 6.94 11.86 4.95
C ALA A 188 5.73 10.91 4.96
N GLN A 189 5.97 9.60 5.08
CA GLN A 189 4.90 8.60 5.16
C GLN A 189 3.98 8.82 6.35
N LEU A 190 4.52 9.15 7.52
CA LEU A 190 3.75 9.46 8.72
C LEU A 190 2.79 10.62 8.48
N ILE A 191 3.28 11.71 7.89
CA ILE A 191 2.49 12.89 7.53
C ILE A 191 1.33 12.51 6.59
N PHE A 192 1.61 11.79 5.50
CA PHE A 192 0.54 11.42 4.55
C PHE A 192 -0.48 10.44 5.12
N LYS A 193 -0.01 9.43 5.86
CA LYS A 193 -0.90 8.42 6.47
C LYS A 193 -1.85 9.07 7.47
N THR A 194 -1.32 9.93 8.33
CA THR A 194 -2.09 10.61 9.37
C THR A 194 -3.06 11.62 8.76
N LYS A 195 -2.63 12.48 7.84
CA LYS A 195 -3.50 13.37 7.06
C LYS A 195 -4.66 12.63 6.39
N LYS A 196 -4.36 11.52 5.70
CA LYS A 196 -5.39 10.73 5.00
C LYS A 196 -6.42 10.13 5.95
N ALA A 197 -6.00 9.66 7.12
CA ALA A 197 -6.93 9.10 8.10
C ALA A 197 -7.77 10.21 8.77
N SER A 198 -7.16 11.32 9.15
CA SER A 198 -7.86 12.50 9.67
C SER A 198 -8.90 13.03 8.68
N LEU A 199 -8.55 13.13 7.39
CA LEU A 199 -9.50 13.50 6.34
C LEU A 199 -10.71 12.57 6.29
N LYS A 200 -10.49 11.25 6.29
CA LYS A 200 -11.59 10.27 6.28
C LYS A 200 -12.48 10.42 7.51
N ARG A 201 -11.89 10.65 8.68
CA ARG A 201 -12.61 10.84 9.94
C ARG A 201 -13.45 12.12 9.89
N ALA A 202 -12.86 13.22 9.47
CA ALA A 202 -13.52 14.52 9.35
C ALA A 202 -14.73 14.47 8.40
N LEU A 203 -14.56 13.85 7.23
CA LEU A 203 -15.66 13.66 6.28
C LEU A 203 -16.79 12.81 6.88
N LYS A 204 -16.47 11.79 7.68
CA LYS A 204 -17.46 10.97 8.39
C LYS A 204 -18.23 11.80 9.45
N HIS A 205 -17.59 12.79 10.06
CA HIS A 205 -18.19 13.69 11.05
C HIS A 205 -18.93 14.89 10.43
N GLY A 206 -19.05 14.96 9.10
CA GLY A 206 -19.80 16.03 8.42
C GLY A 206 -18.99 17.28 8.08
N TYR A 207 -17.66 17.28 8.27
CA TYR A 207 -16.81 18.39 7.85
C TYR A 207 -16.53 18.34 6.34
N ILE A 208 -17.46 18.88 5.54
CA ILE A 208 -17.42 18.82 4.06
C ILE A 208 -16.17 19.52 3.50
N GLU A 209 -15.76 20.63 4.14
CA GLU A 209 -14.60 21.43 3.75
C GLU A 209 -13.25 20.90 4.29
N ALA A 210 -13.25 19.73 4.95
CA ALA A 210 -12.03 19.13 5.49
C ALA A 210 -10.95 18.85 4.43
N ARG A 211 -11.34 18.67 3.16
CA ARG A 211 -10.38 18.57 2.04
C ARG A 211 -9.59 19.85 1.87
N LYS A 212 -10.26 21.01 1.85
CA LYS A 212 -9.61 22.32 1.74
C LYS A 212 -8.77 22.63 2.97
N ALA A 213 -9.28 22.33 4.15
CA ALA A 213 -8.55 22.48 5.40
C ALA A 213 -7.20 21.73 5.41
N LEU A 214 -7.14 20.56 4.77
CA LEU A 214 -5.95 19.72 4.77
C LEU A 214 -5.14 19.79 3.46
N TYR A 215 -5.53 20.59 2.46
CA TYR A 215 -4.75 20.76 1.24
C TYR A 215 -3.49 21.57 1.56
N PHE A 216 -2.36 21.05 1.10
CA PHE A 216 -1.05 21.65 1.37
C PHE A 216 -0.87 22.94 0.58
N GLU A 217 -1.46 22.98 -0.61
CA GLU A 217 -1.39 24.08 -1.57
C GLU A 217 -2.22 25.30 -1.17
N THR A 218 -3.22 25.13 -0.30
CA THR A 218 -4.22 26.18 0.00
C THR A 218 -4.21 26.62 1.46
N ASN A 219 -3.75 25.77 2.38
CA ASN A 219 -3.67 26.10 3.80
C ASN A 219 -2.21 26.29 4.25
N CYS A 220 -1.64 27.46 3.91
CA CYS A 220 -0.28 27.84 4.27
C CYS A 220 -0.07 27.86 5.80
N HIS A 221 -1.04 28.39 6.56
CA HIS A 221 -0.97 28.45 8.03
C HIS A 221 -0.85 27.06 8.67
N MET A 222 -1.57 26.06 8.15
CA MET A 222 -1.40 24.68 8.60
C MET A 222 -0.02 24.13 8.24
N GLN A 223 0.52 24.43 7.05
CA GLN A 223 1.86 23.96 6.68
C GLN A 223 2.96 24.53 7.57
N ASP A 224 2.93 25.82 7.88
CA ASP A 224 3.90 26.47 8.76
C ASP A 224 3.88 25.83 10.16
N ASN A 225 2.68 25.56 10.67
CA ASN A 225 2.49 24.91 11.96
C ASN A 225 2.89 23.42 11.91
N LEU A 226 2.74 22.76 10.77
CA LEU A 226 3.19 21.37 10.58
C LEU A 226 4.72 21.29 10.62
N ALA A 227 5.45 22.24 10.02
CA ALA A 227 6.90 22.29 10.08
C ALA A 227 7.40 22.42 11.53
N LYS A 228 6.85 23.36 12.30
CA LYS A 228 7.14 23.54 13.73
C LYS A 228 6.80 22.30 14.54
N THR A 229 5.65 21.70 14.29
CA THR A 229 5.19 20.48 14.97
C THR A 229 6.13 19.31 14.70
N MET A 230 6.49 19.08 13.43
CA MET A 230 7.42 18.02 13.05
C MET A 230 8.80 18.21 13.69
N ARG A 231 9.34 19.44 13.68
CA ARG A 231 10.59 19.76 14.36
C ARG A 231 10.54 19.37 15.84
N ASN A 232 9.50 19.80 16.55
CA ASN A 232 9.35 19.54 17.98
C ASN A 232 9.21 18.04 18.28
N LEU A 233 8.40 17.33 17.50
CA LEU A 233 8.19 15.89 17.67
C LEU A 233 9.49 15.11 17.44
N ILE A 234 10.23 15.43 16.37
CA ILE A 234 11.49 14.74 16.08
C ILE A 234 12.49 14.96 17.21
N ILE A 235 12.66 16.21 17.67
CA ILE A 235 13.53 16.54 18.81
C ILE A 235 13.10 15.76 20.05
N GLN A 236 11.82 15.79 20.42
CA GLN A 236 11.30 15.10 21.61
C GLN A 236 11.55 13.59 21.55
N THR A 237 11.34 12.95 20.39
CA THR A 237 11.60 11.51 20.25
C THR A 237 13.09 11.14 20.22
N LYS A 238 13.97 12.11 19.94
CA LYS A 238 15.43 11.92 19.98
C LYS A 238 15.98 12.15 21.39
N THR A 239 15.47 13.13 22.12
CA THR A 239 15.96 13.49 23.47
C THR A 239 15.29 12.74 24.61
N ASN A 240 14.03 12.30 24.44
CA ASN A 240 13.30 11.61 25.50
C ASN A 240 13.40 10.08 25.38
N HIS A 241 14.26 9.49 26.20
CA HIS A 241 14.47 8.04 26.25
C HIS A 241 13.25 7.23 26.72
N LYS A 242 12.25 7.86 27.36
CA LYS A 242 11.01 7.18 27.79
C LYS A 242 10.09 6.86 26.61
N ILE A 243 10.30 7.46 25.44
CA ILE A 243 9.51 7.21 24.24
C ILE A 243 10.09 6.00 23.50
N HIS A 244 9.60 4.81 23.84
CA HIS A 244 10.03 3.57 23.19
C HIS A 244 9.52 3.46 21.75
N ASN A 245 8.25 3.80 21.51
CA ASN A 245 7.66 3.76 20.18
C ASN A 245 7.55 5.16 19.57
N LYS A 246 8.68 5.63 19.03
CA LYS A 246 8.80 6.96 18.41
C LYS A 246 7.81 7.15 17.26
N THR A 247 7.65 6.14 16.41
CA THR A 247 6.73 6.18 15.26
C THR A 247 5.28 6.35 15.69
N ALA A 248 4.81 5.56 16.65
CA ALA A 248 3.45 5.67 17.16
C ALA A 248 3.20 7.01 17.88
N TYR A 249 4.20 7.49 18.63
CA TYR A 249 4.14 8.79 19.29
C TYR A 249 3.96 9.94 18.28
N ILE A 250 4.80 9.98 17.24
CA ILE A 250 4.71 10.98 16.17
C ILE A 250 3.36 10.85 15.44
N ALA A 251 2.92 9.64 15.12
CA ALA A 251 1.64 9.41 14.46
C ALA A 251 0.46 9.95 15.29
N GLN A 252 0.44 9.68 16.59
CA GLN A 252 -0.61 10.13 17.49
C GLN A 252 -0.68 11.65 17.59
N ALA A 253 0.49 12.32 17.66
CA ALA A 253 0.56 13.77 17.66
C ALA A 253 0.07 14.35 16.33
N LEU A 254 0.45 13.75 15.20
CA LEU A 254 0.01 14.17 13.87
C LEU A 254 -1.50 13.97 13.64
N TYR A 255 -2.11 12.90 14.17
CA TYR A 255 -3.57 12.75 14.13
C TYR A 255 -4.26 13.93 14.83
N LYS A 256 -3.81 14.26 16.05
CA LYS A 256 -4.35 15.40 16.79
C LYS A 256 -4.14 16.72 16.04
N PHE A 257 -2.96 16.91 15.46
CA PHE A 257 -2.63 18.09 14.68
C PHE A 257 -3.60 18.28 13.49
N PHE A 258 -3.78 17.24 12.66
CA PHE A 258 -4.65 17.35 11.48
C PHE A 258 -6.13 17.45 11.86
N ASP A 259 -6.56 16.75 12.91
CA ASP A 259 -7.94 16.88 13.40
C ASP A 259 -8.20 18.32 13.90
N ALA A 260 -7.24 18.93 14.62
CA ALA A 260 -7.32 20.33 15.06
C ALA A 260 -7.29 21.32 13.88
N ALA A 261 -6.47 21.06 12.85
CA ALA A 261 -6.41 21.92 11.67
C ALA A 261 -7.75 21.96 10.90
N VAL A 262 -8.50 20.85 10.88
CA VAL A 262 -9.85 20.82 10.28
C VAL A 262 -10.82 21.68 11.10
N LEU A 263 -10.79 21.56 12.42
CA LEU A 263 -11.65 22.34 13.32
C LEU A 263 -11.38 23.83 13.20
N ASP A 264 -10.12 24.24 13.30
CA ASP A 264 -9.66 25.63 13.16
C ASP A 264 -10.05 26.22 11.79
N TYR A 265 -9.97 25.44 10.72
CA TYR A 265 -10.46 25.86 9.41
C TYR A 265 -11.98 26.03 9.37
N HIS A 266 -12.72 25.10 9.97
CA HIS A 266 -14.18 25.18 10.05
C HIS A 266 -14.63 26.41 10.84
N ASP A 267 -14.01 26.69 11.98
CA ASP A 267 -14.31 27.84 12.83
C ASP A 267 -14.02 29.15 12.10
N ARG A 268 -12.88 29.26 11.40
CA ARG A 268 -12.57 30.44 10.55
C ARG A 268 -13.60 30.66 9.44
N MET A 269 -14.11 29.59 8.82
CA MET A 269 -15.15 29.70 7.80
C MET A 269 -16.46 30.20 8.40
N ASN A 270 -16.86 29.69 9.58
CA ASN A 270 -18.10 30.08 10.25
C ASN A 270 -18.06 31.51 10.82
N MET A 271 -16.90 31.96 11.33
CA MET A 271 -16.73 33.34 11.81
C MET A 271 -16.92 34.38 10.69
N ASN A 272 -16.57 34.04 9.45
CA ASN A 272 -16.78 34.92 8.29
C ASN A 272 -18.24 34.99 7.82
N VAL A 273 -19.14 34.13 8.34
CA VAL A 273 -20.58 34.12 8.02
C VAL A 273 -21.38 35.07 8.92
N VAL A 274 -20.84 35.47 10.08
CA VAL A 274 -21.48 36.46 10.97
C VAL A 274 -21.18 37.88 10.48
N LYS A 275 -21.74 38.27 9.32
CA LYS A 275 -21.62 39.64 8.77
C LYS A 275 -22.86 40.51 8.91
N ASP A 276 -23.94 40.02 9.50
CA ASP A 276 -25.14 40.82 9.78
C ASP A 276 -25.22 41.20 11.28
N PHE A 277 -24.19 41.87 11.78
CA PHE A 277 -24.35 42.66 13.00
C PHE A 277 -25.15 43.91 12.64
N LYS A 278 -26.48 43.86 12.81
CA LYS A 278 -27.31 45.05 12.90
C LYS A 278 -26.93 45.79 14.18
N ILE A 279 -26.00 46.73 14.07
CA ILE A 279 -25.74 47.72 15.12
C ILE A 279 -26.95 48.66 15.11
N PRO A 280 -27.77 48.71 16.19
CA PRO A 280 -28.81 49.71 16.30
C PRO A 280 -28.12 51.07 16.41
N ILE A 281 -28.33 51.92 15.41
CA ILE A 281 -27.94 53.32 15.49
C ILE A 281 -28.95 53.95 16.45
N MET A 282 -28.51 54.32 17.65
CA MET A 282 -29.23 55.25 18.53
C MET A 282 -29.01 56.68 18.06
#